data_AF-A0A7C1VI93-F1
#
_entry.id   AF-A0A7C1VI93-F1
#
_cell.length_a   1.000
_cell.length_b   1.000
_cell.length_c   1.000
_cell.angle_alpha   90.00
_cell.angle_beta   90.00
_cell.angle_gamma   90.00
#
_symmetry.space_group_name_H-M   'P 1'
#
loop_
_entity.id
_entity.type
_entity.pdbx_description
1 polymer ?
#
loop_
_entity_poly.entity_id
_entity_poly.type
_entity_poly.pdbx_seq_one_letter_code
_entity_poly.pdbx_strand_id
1 'polypeptide(L)' 'MAIRLRVVNGIKVALCAAKTKPEKDDIYLDDGWHYALSRKYWRDYDEIDIVDEEYNKIIASIETEDLTKI' A
#
# COMPACT_ATOMS: atom_id res chain seq x y z
N MET A 1 6.59 10.86 1.05
CA MET A 1 5.37 10.13 0.64
C MET A 1 4.30 10.28 1.73
N ALA A 2 3.17 10.89 1.42
CA ALA A 2 2.12 11.17 2.40
C ALA A 2 0.88 10.29 2.19
N ILE A 3 0.51 9.52 3.21
CA ILE A 3 -0.67 8.65 3.23
C ILE A 3 -1.70 9.23 4.21
N ARG A 4 -2.98 9.01 3.90
CA ARG A 4 -4.10 9.34 4.77
C ARG A 4 -4.86 8.05 5.08
N LEU A 5 -4.93 7.66 6.35
CA LEU A 5 -5.75 6.54 6.78
C LEU A 5 -7.16 7.05 7.09
N ARG A 6 -8.16 6.40 6.50
CA ARG A 6 -9.59 6.73 6.68
C ARG A 6 -10.40 5.47 6.89
N VAL A 7 -11.52 5.58 7.61
CA VAL A 7 -12.56 4.55 7.63
C VAL A 7 -13.68 4.96 6.67
N VAL A 8 -13.88 4.18 5.61
CA VAL A 8 -14.97 4.37 4.65
C VAL A 8 -15.92 3.18 4.77
N ASN A 9 -17.17 3.41 5.16
CA ASN A 9 -18.17 2.36 5.36
C ASN A 9 -17.70 1.23 6.30
N GLY A 10 -16.98 1.58 7.38
CA GLY A 10 -16.42 0.62 8.34
C GLY A 10 -15.10 -0.04 7.90
N ILE A 11 -14.62 0.22 6.68
CA ILE A 11 -13.37 -0.35 6.14
C ILE A 11 -12.23 0.65 6.29
N LYS A 12 -11.11 0.22 6.88
CA LYS A 12 -9.89 1.02 6.92
C LYS A 12 -9.22 1.01 5.55
N VAL A 13 -8.99 2.19 5.00
CA VAL A 13 -8.33 2.39 3.70
C VAL A 13 -7.15 3.35 3.84
N ALA A 14 -6.12 3.12 3.03
CA ALA A 14 -4.99 4.03 2.88
C ALA A 14 -5.14 4.81 1.57
N LEU A 15 -5.13 6.13 1.66
CA LEU A 15 -5.36 7.04 0.53
C LEU A 15 -4.11 7.89 0.29
N CYS A 16 -3.83 8.21 -0.99
CA CYS A 16 -2.79 9.17 -1.32
C CYS A 16 -3.21 10.57 -0.83
N ALA A 17 -2.47 11.13 0.13
CA ALA A 17 -2.87 12.39 0.74
C ALA A 17 -2.77 13.58 -0.24
N ALA A 18 -1.92 13.51 -1.26
CA ALA A 18 -1.80 14.53 -2.30
C ALA A 18 -2.98 14.54 -3.28
N LYS A 19 -3.70 13.42 -3.41
CA LYS A 19 -4.82 13.26 -4.35
C LYS A 19 -6.19 13.26 -3.69
N THR A 20 -6.26 13.46 -2.37
CA THR A 20 -7.50 13.37 -1.60
C THR A 20 -7.67 14.56 -0.67
N LYS A 21 -8.92 14.98 -0.46
CA LYS A 21 -9.25 16.05 0.48
C LYS A 21 -9.23 15.51 1.92
N PRO A 22 -8.72 16.29 2.89
CA PRO A 22 -8.83 15.94 4.30
C PRO A 22 -10.30 15.90 4.73
N GLU A 23 -10.64 14.90 5.52
CA GLU A 23 -11.92 14.75 6.21
C GLU A 23 -11.70 14.59 7.70
N LYS A 24 -12.79 14.72 8.45
CA LYS A 24 -12.82 14.52 9.89
C LYS A 24 -12.36 13.09 10.21
N ASP A 25 -11.54 12.96 11.25
CA ASP A 25 -11.01 11.67 11.76
C ASP A 25 -9.96 10.98 10.88
N ASP A 26 -9.50 11.64 9.81
CA ASP A 26 -8.34 11.17 9.06
C ASP A 26 -7.06 11.18 9.91
N ILE A 27 -6.27 10.11 9.78
CA ILE A 27 -4.90 10.07 10.29
C ILE A 27 -3.95 10.34 9.13
N TYR A 28 -3.19 11.42 9.23
CA TYR A 28 -2.14 11.75 8.27
C TYR A 28 -0.84 11.06 8.67
N LEU A 29 -0.28 10.29 7.74
CA LEU A 29 1.03 9.66 7.87
C LEU A 29 2.01 10.43 6.99
N ASP A 30 2.90 11.16 7.64
CA ASP A 30 4.04 11.78 6.99
C ASP A 30 5.18 10.77 6.73
N ASP A 31 6.25 11.26 6.11
CA ASP A 31 7.42 10.48 5.75
C ASP A 31 8.10 9.83 6.96
N GLY A 32 8.07 10.48 8.13
CA GLY A 32 8.66 9.96 9.37
C GLY A 32 7.86 8.79 9.92
N TRP A 33 6.53 8.91 9.97
CA TRP A 33 5.63 7.82 10.36
C TRP A 33 5.70 6.66 9.37
N HIS A 34 5.72 6.98 8.07
CA HIS A 34 5.86 5.98 7.02
C HIS A 34 7.16 5.20 7.17
N TYR A 35 8.29 5.89 7.34
CA TYR A 35 9.59 5.26 7.59
C TYR A 35 9.58 4.34 8.81
N ALA A 36 9.04 4.82 9.95
CA ALA A 36 9.00 4.03 11.18
C ALA A 36 8.18 2.74 11.01
N LEU A 37 7.01 2.83 10.35
CA LEU A 37 6.16 1.67 10.06
C LEU A 37 6.85 0.69 9.13
N SER A 38 7.45 1.17 8.03
CA SER A 38 8.18 0.31 7.10
C SER A 38 9.36 -0.41 7.77
N ARG A 39 10.13 0.29 8.63
CA ARG A 39 11.25 -0.32 9.36
C ARG A 39 10.78 -1.37 10.36
N LYS A 40 9.69 -1.09 11.10
CA LYS A 40 9.11 -2.04 12.04
C LYS A 40 8.59 -3.27 11.30
N TYR A 41 7.88 -3.07 10.19
CA TYR A 41 7.37 -4.16 9.37
C TYR A 41 8.50 -5.05 8.86
N TRP A 42 9.54 -4.47 8.27
CA TRP A 42 10.70 -5.22 7.79
C TRP A 42 11.42 -6.00 8.90
N ARG A 43 11.54 -5.42 10.10
CA ARG A 43 12.14 -6.15 11.22
C ARG A 43 11.30 -7.33 11.70
N ASP A 44 9.98 -7.21 11.62
CA ASP A 44 9.05 -8.21 12.14
C ASP A 44 8.75 -9.34 11.14
N TYR A 45 9.00 -9.13 9.85
CA TYR A 45 8.79 -10.09 8.76
C TYR A 45 10.06 -10.17 7.91
N ASP A 46 11.01 -11.01 8.31
CA ASP A 46 12.29 -11.19 7.62
C ASP A 46 12.16 -12.03 6.34
N GLU A 47 11.04 -12.74 6.18
CA GLU A 47 10.69 -13.52 5.01
C GLU A 47 10.14 -12.68 3.84
N ILE A 48 9.84 -11.40 4.06
CA ILE A 48 9.29 -10.50 3.04
C ILE A 48 10.42 -9.68 2.43
N ASP A 49 10.82 -10.06 1.22
CA ASP A 49 11.76 -9.29 0.41
C ASP A 49 11.04 -8.13 -0.31
N ILE A 50 11.78 -7.10 -0.71
CA ILE A 50 11.24 -6.02 -1.53
C ILE A 50 10.87 -6.63 -2.88
N VAL A 51 9.58 -6.65 -3.16
CA VAL A 51 9.06 -7.06 -4.47
C VAL A 51 9.56 -6.06 -5.50
N ASP A 52 10.56 -6.46 -6.30
CA ASP A 52 11.09 -5.61 -7.33
C ASP A 52 10.05 -5.40 -8.46
N GLU A 53 10.28 -4.38 -9.29
CA GLU A 53 9.39 -4.10 -10.42
C GLU A 53 9.29 -5.27 -11.40
N GLU A 54 10.29 -6.16 -11.43
CA GLU A 54 10.32 -7.31 -12.32
C GLU A 54 9.33 -8.38 -11.86
N TYR A 55 9.28 -8.66 -10.56
CA TYR A 55 8.30 -9.57 -9.96
C TYR A 55 6.87 -9.05 -10.11
N ASN A 56 6.65 -7.74 -9.98
CA ASN A 56 5.33 -7.14 -10.24
C ASN A 56 4.89 -7.28 -11.71
N LYS A 57 5.82 -7.19 -12.67
CA LYS A 57 5.53 -7.45 -14.09
C LYS A 57 5.17 -8.91 -14.33
N ILE A 58 5.84 -9.84 -13.66
CA ILE A 58 5.56 -11.28 -13.75
C ILE A 58 4.14 -11.57 -13.23
N ILE A 59 3.77 -11.09 -12.04
CA ILE A 59 2.41 -11.28 -11.51
C ILE A 59 1.34 -10.67 -12.43
N ALA A 60 1.56 -9.44 -12.91
CA ALA A 60 0.63 -8.79 -13.85
C ALA A 60 0.46 -9.59 -15.15
N SER A 61 1.52 -10.25 -15.63
CA SER A 61 1.45 -11.10 -16.82
C SER A 61 0.68 -12.41 -16.59
N ILE A 62 0.78 -12.98 -15.39
CA ILE A 62 0.06 -14.21 -15.01
C ILE A 62 -1.45 -13.94 -14.90
N GLU A 63 -1.84 -12.79 -14.33
CA GLU A 63 -3.26 -12.39 -14.26
C GLU A 63 -3.88 -12.16 -15.65
N THR A 64 -3.09 -11.72 -16.64
CA THR A 64 -3.57 -11.56 -18.01
C THR A 64 -3.73 -12.88 -18.78
N GLU A 65 -2.92 -13.90 -18.50
CA GLU A 65 -3.06 -15.21 -19.17
C GLU A 65 -4.31 -15.97 -18.73
N ASP A 66 -4.70 -15.86 -17.46
CA ASP A 66 -5.89 -16.57 -16.93
C ASP A 66 -7.22 -16.00 -17.49
N LEU A 67 -7.23 -14.73 -17.91
CA LEU A 67 -8.37 -14.10 -18.59
C LEU A 67 -8.51 -14.48 -20.07
N THR A 68 -7.48 -15.07 -20.68
CA THR A 68 -7.51 -15.52 -22.10
C THR A 68 -7.95 -16.97 -22.26
N LYS A 69 -8.21 -17.69 -21.17
CA LYS A 69 -8.66 -19.09 -21.15
C LYS A 69 -10.15 -19.26 -20.84
N ILE A 70 -10.93 -18.17 -20.79
CA ILE A 70 -12.40 -18.18 -20.64
C ILE A 70 -13.06 -17.93 -22.00
#